data_AF-A0A5Q4T7G3-F1
#
_entry.id   AF-A0A5Q4T7G3-F1
#
_cell.length_a   1.000
_cell.length_b   1.000
_cell.length_c   1.000
_cell.angle_alpha   90.00
_cell.angle_beta   90.00
_cell.angle_gamma   90.00
#
_symmetry.space_group_name_H-M   'P 1'
#
loop_
_entity.id
_entity.type
_entity.pdbx_description
1 polymer ?
#
loop_
_entity_poly.entity_id
_entity_poly.type
_entity_poly.pdbx_seq_one_letter_code
_entity_poly.pdbx_strand_id
1 'polypeptide(L)'
;MAIWDNLFRGRAAQFDSGSAATNSIELTRRRPSVSLTKQGAATGNLRVNLSWRMRTSDLDGRSRQGGLLRHPFSLFKPDVVQAHTQGIVNVDLDLGCLYELTDGSKGVVQPLGSFFGSLNEAPYVRLSGDDRFGAPSGETIYVNLDHRDEIKRLLFFVYIYDQTPAFDRTHA
;
A
#
# COMPACT_ATOMS: atom_id res chain seq x y z
N MET A 1 -25.77 21.46 42.46
CA MET A 1 -25.26 22.41 41.44
C MET A 1 -23.85 22.80 41.91
N ALA A 2 -22.72 22.40 41.36
CA ALA A 2 -22.32 21.73 40.13
C ALA A 2 -20.99 21.00 40.50
N ILE A 3 -20.88 19.67 40.48
CA ILE A 3 -20.40 18.84 39.37
C ILE A 3 -19.66 19.63 38.27
N TRP A 4 -18.49 19.15 37.83
CA TRP A 4 -17.63 19.67 36.75
C TRP A 4 -16.35 20.40 37.18
N ASP A 5 -15.41 19.68 37.80
CA ASP A 5 -14.00 20.11 37.77
C ASP A 5 -13.00 18.94 37.69
N ASN A 6 -13.32 17.93 36.88
CA ASN A 6 -12.43 16.79 36.62
C ASN A 6 -12.36 16.42 35.11
N LEU A 7 -12.31 17.45 34.26
CA LEU A 7 -12.33 17.30 32.79
C LEU A 7 -10.96 17.18 32.12
N PHE A 8 -9.85 17.20 32.88
CA PHE A 8 -8.52 16.92 32.32
C PHE A 8 -8.09 15.49 32.68
N ARG A 9 -8.81 14.53 32.10
CA ARG A 9 -8.39 13.13 32.01
C ARG A 9 -7.09 13.09 31.22
N GLY A 10 -6.05 12.55 31.84
CA GLY A 10 -4.69 12.52 31.33
C GLY A 10 -4.59 12.12 29.86
N ARG A 11 -3.63 12.75 29.18
CA ARG A 11 -2.99 12.24 27.97
C ARG A 11 -2.65 10.77 28.21
N ALA A 12 -3.51 9.87 27.76
CA ALA A 12 -3.13 8.50 27.50
C ALA A 12 -2.08 8.58 26.40
N ALA A 13 -0.81 8.41 26.77
CA ALA A 13 0.19 7.99 25.81
C ALA A 13 -0.29 6.64 25.30
N GLN A 14 -0.97 6.66 24.16
CA GLN A 14 -1.33 5.46 23.43
C GLN A 14 -0.01 4.77 23.09
N PHE A 15 0.33 3.78 23.91
CA PHE A 15 1.40 2.85 23.62
C PHE A 15 0.97 2.12 22.37
N ASP A 16 1.56 2.51 21.26
CA ASP A 16 1.50 1.76 20.02
C ASP A 16 2.41 0.54 20.19
N SER A 17 1.97 -0.36 21.05
CA SER A 17 2.50 -1.70 21.12
C SER A 17 1.92 -2.41 19.91
N GLY A 18 2.73 -2.50 18.85
CA GLY A 18 2.53 -3.49 17.80
C GLY A 18 2.13 -4.82 18.44
N SER A 19 1.13 -5.47 17.85
CA SER A 19 0.46 -6.66 18.38
C SER A 19 1.45 -7.62 19.03
N ALA A 20 1.39 -7.80 20.36
CA ALA A 20 2.29 -8.68 21.10
C ALA A 20 2.21 -10.17 20.68
N ALA A 21 1.24 -10.53 19.84
CA ALA A 21 1.06 -11.87 19.28
C ALA A 21 1.87 -12.10 17.99
N THR A 22 2.30 -11.04 17.32
CA THR A 22 3.10 -11.11 16.09
C THR A 22 4.40 -10.39 16.36
N ASN A 23 5.56 -11.01 16.12
CA ASN A 23 6.87 -10.35 16.23
C ASN A 23 7.07 -9.26 15.15
N SER A 24 6.03 -8.50 14.82
CA SER A 24 6.01 -7.41 13.86
C SER A 24 6.41 -6.11 14.55
N ILE A 25 7.29 -5.38 13.88
CA ILE A 25 7.67 -4.03 14.29
C ILE A 25 6.96 -3.08 13.34
N GLU A 26 6.09 -2.24 13.89
CA GLU A 26 5.41 -1.19 13.13
C GLU A 26 6.23 0.10 13.17
N LEU A 27 6.42 0.71 12.00
CA LEU A 27 7.06 2.01 11.87
C LEU A 27 6.00 3.10 11.91
N THR A 28 6.13 4.04 12.83
CA THR A 28 5.20 5.17 12.95
C THR A 28 5.86 6.46 12.51
N ARG A 29 5.08 7.51 12.30
CA ARG A 29 5.62 8.86 12.04
C ARG A 29 6.62 9.32 13.10
N ARG A 30 6.44 8.89 14.36
CA ARG A 30 7.35 9.20 15.48
C ARG A 30 8.59 8.31 15.52
N ARG A 31 8.50 7.10 14.96
CA ARG A 31 9.58 6.10 14.90
C ARG A 31 9.66 5.54 13.48
N PRO A 32 10.20 6.32 12.52
CA PRO A 32 10.17 5.96 11.10
C PRO A 32 11.30 4.99 10.69
N SER A 33 12.19 4.61 11.62
CA SER A 33 13.37 3.82 11.32
C SER A 33 13.56 2.69 12.33
N VAL A 34 13.96 1.52 11.84
CA VAL A 34 14.40 0.38 12.65
C VAL A 34 15.75 -0.13 12.11
N SER A 35 16.60 -0.61 13.01
CA SER A 35 17.88 -1.22 12.65
C SER A 35 17.71 -2.73 12.51
N LEU A 36 17.88 -3.25 11.29
CA LEU A 36 17.81 -4.69 11.01
C LEU A 36 18.96 -5.48 11.65
N THR A 37 20.15 -4.87 11.75
CA THR A 37 21.33 -5.51 12.37
C THR A 37 21.14 -5.78 13.85
N LYS A 38 20.50 -4.88 14.60
CA LYS A 38 20.17 -5.08 16.01
C LYS A 38 19.15 -6.19 16.26
N GLN A 39 18.34 -6.49 15.24
CA GLN A 39 17.29 -7.53 15.29
C GLN A 39 17.80 -8.89 14.77
N GLY A 40 19.06 -8.98 14.33
CA GLY A 40 19.58 -10.19 13.66
C GLY A 40 18.91 -10.48 12.30
N ALA A 41 18.16 -9.52 11.74
CA ALA A 41 17.36 -9.66 10.53
C ALA A 41 18.10 -9.20 9.26
N ALA A 42 19.42 -9.03 9.34
CA ALA A 42 20.26 -8.52 8.27
C ALA A 42 20.97 -9.64 7.48
N THR A 43 20.33 -10.81 7.36
CA THR A 43 20.82 -12.03 6.70
C THR A 43 19.66 -12.77 6.04
N GLY A 44 19.91 -13.58 5.01
CA GLY A 44 18.89 -14.33 4.29
C GLY A 44 18.12 -13.48 3.28
N ASN A 45 16.82 -13.73 3.12
CA ASN A 45 15.99 -13.05 2.12
C ASN A 45 15.05 -12.03 2.78
N LEU A 46 15.15 -10.77 2.37
CA LEU A 46 14.21 -9.72 2.72
C LEU A 46 13.08 -9.69 1.68
N ARG A 47 11.84 -9.83 2.16
CA ARG A 47 10.63 -9.71 1.36
C ARG A 47 9.95 -8.37 1.63
N VAL A 48 9.75 -7.59 0.59
CA VAL A 48 8.94 -6.38 0.58
C VAL A 48 7.68 -6.67 -0.22
N ASN A 49 6.51 -6.58 0.40
CA ASN A 49 5.24 -6.83 -0.27
C ASN A 49 4.39 -5.55 -0.28
N LEU A 50 3.81 -5.26 -1.42
CA LEU A 50 2.81 -4.23 -1.61
C LEU A 50 1.45 -4.91 -1.70
N SER A 51 0.55 -4.58 -0.78
CA SER A 51 -0.84 -5.02 -0.76
C SER A 51 -1.74 -3.80 -0.68
N TRP A 52 -2.67 -3.64 -1.63
CA TRP A 52 -3.64 -2.55 -1.64
C TRP A 52 -5.05 -3.06 -1.95
N ARG A 53 -6.06 -2.29 -1.53
CA ARG A 53 -7.46 -2.56 -1.80
C ARG A 53 -8.11 -1.28 -2.33
N MET A 54 -8.83 -1.39 -3.46
CA MET A 54 -9.63 -0.27 -3.96
C MET A 54 -10.80 0.00 -3.02
N ARG A 55 -11.02 1.27 -2.67
CA ARG A 55 -12.24 1.72 -2.00
C ARG A 55 -13.35 1.74 -3.05
N THR A 56 -14.43 0.99 -2.83
CA THR A 56 -15.62 0.94 -3.71
C THR A 56 -16.50 2.20 -3.62
N SER A 57 -15.93 3.35 -3.24
CA SER A 57 -16.70 4.50 -2.73
C SER A 57 -17.44 5.34 -3.76
N ASP A 58 -17.38 5.04 -5.06
CA ASP A 58 -18.15 5.76 -6.08
C ASP A 58 -19.33 4.93 -6.66
N LEU A 59 -19.49 3.67 -6.27
CA LEU A 59 -20.59 2.81 -6.75
C LEU A 59 -21.84 2.83 -5.86
N ASP A 60 -21.72 3.23 -4.58
CA ASP A 60 -22.84 3.25 -3.63
C ASP A 60 -23.54 4.63 -3.52
N GLY A 61 -23.28 5.52 -4.49
CA GLY A 61 -23.81 6.87 -4.53
C GLY A 61 -25.28 7.00 -4.95
N ARG A 62 -26.02 5.90 -5.19
CA ARG A 62 -27.46 5.96 -5.55
C ARG A 62 -28.24 4.72 -5.11
N SER A 63 -28.64 4.65 -3.84
CA SER A 63 -29.97 4.12 -3.44
C SER A 63 -30.22 4.17 -1.92
N ARG A 64 -30.16 5.37 -1.33
CA ARG A 64 -31.05 5.66 -0.19
C ARG A 64 -31.99 6.77 -0.58
N GLN A 65 -32.92 6.40 -1.44
CA GLN A 65 -34.12 7.15 -1.77
C GLN A 65 -34.97 7.27 -0.49
N GLY A 66 -34.60 8.22 0.37
CA GLY A 66 -35.49 8.76 1.36
C GLY A 66 -36.64 9.46 0.61
N GLY A 67 -37.85 8.95 0.78
CA GLY A 67 -39.07 9.66 0.37
C GLY A 67 -40.00 8.89 -0.55
N LEU A 68 -40.47 7.71 -0.12
CA LEU A 68 -41.65 7.02 -0.71
C LEU A 68 -42.98 7.82 -0.60
N LEU A 69 -42.93 9.08 -0.14
CA LEU A 69 -44.11 9.93 0.08
C LEU A 69 -44.21 11.12 -0.89
N ARG A 70 -43.23 11.34 -1.79
CA ARG A 70 -43.21 12.56 -2.63
C ARG A 70 -43.56 12.37 -4.10
N HIS A 71 -43.53 11.16 -4.68
CA HIS A 71 -43.82 10.96 -6.10
C HIS A 71 -44.48 9.59 -6.40
N PRO A 72 -45.82 9.47 -6.41
CA PRO A 72 -46.52 8.18 -6.63
C PRO A 72 -46.40 7.63 -8.07
N PHE A 73 -45.96 8.45 -9.03
CA PHE A 73 -45.83 8.06 -10.44
C PHE A 73 -44.41 7.61 -10.85
N SER A 74 -43.44 7.59 -9.94
CA SER A 74 -42.08 7.08 -10.25
C SER A 74 -42.00 5.56 -10.34
N LEU A 75 -43.07 4.84 -10.00
CA LEU A 75 -43.20 3.38 -10.11
C LEU A 75 -43.43 2.88 -11.55
N PHE A 76 -43.75 3.78 -12.49
CA PHE A 76 -43.99 3.45 -13.90
C PHE A 76 -42.89 3.95 -14.83
N LYS A 77 -41.77 4.43 -14.29
CA LYS A 77 -40.60 4.75 -15.12
C LYS A 77 -39.80 3.47 -15.31
N PRO A 78 -39.67 2.94 -16.54
CA PRO A 78 -38.80 1.81 -16.79
C PRO A 78 -37.39 2.20 -16.34
N ASP A 79 -36.78 1.34 -15.55
CA ASP A 79 -35.40 1.49 -15.12
C ASP A 79 -34.56 1.59 -16.39
N VAL A 80 -34.00 2.77 -16.65
CA VAL A 80 -33.08 2.93 -17.76
C VAL A 80 -31.89 2.05 -17.41
N VAL A 81 -31.71 0.97 -18.18
CA VAL A 81 -30.51 0.13 -18.13
C VAL A 81 -29.35 1.04 -18.53
N GLN A 82 -28.86 1.80 -17.55
CA GLN A 82 -27.64 2.55 -17.63
C GLN A 82 -26.58 1.47 -17.82
N ALA A 83 -26.03 1.37 -19.02
CA ALA A 83 -24.95 0.44 -19.32
C ALA A 83 -23.97 0.48 -18.14
N HIS A 84 -23.80 -0.65 -17.46
CA HIS A 84 -22.81 -0.86 -16.42
C HIS A 84 -21.43 -0.77 -17.07
N THR A 85 -21.04 0.44 -17.44
CA THR A 85 -19.70 0.83 -17.83
C THR A 85 -19.36 2.06 -17.01
N GLN A 86 -19.74 2.04 -15.73
CA GLN A 86 -19.00 2.79 -14.73
C GLN A 86 -17.60 2.21 -14.78
N GLY A 87 -16.72 2.88 -15.52
CA GLY A 87 -15.32 2.51 -15.64
C GLY A 87 -14.80 2.32 -14.23
N ILE A 88 -14.60 1.06 -13.87
CA ILE A 88 -13.79 0.69 -12.72
C ILE A 88 -12.48 1.38 -13.02
N VAL A 89 -12.22 2.49 -12.35
CA VAL A 89 -10.93 3.16 -12.42
C VAL A 89 -9.97 2.18 -11.80
N ASN A 90 -9.31 1.40 -12.64
CA ASN A 90 -8.39 0.37 -12.21
C ASN A 90 -7.13 1.10 -11.74
N VAL A 91 -7.05 1.36 -10.43
CA VAL A 91 -5.85 1.95 -9.85
C VAL A 91 -4.77 0.88 -9.82
N ASP A 92 -3.83 1.03 -10.74
CA ASP A 92 -2.65 0.18 -10.87
C ASP A 92 -1.52 0.75 -10.01
N LEU A 93 -1.13 0.03 -8.95
CA LEU A 93 -0.02 0.40 -8.08
C LEU A 93 1.16 -0.52 -8.34
N ASP A 94 2.25 0.06 -8.79
CA ASP A 94 3.49 -0.65 -9.04
C ASP A 94 4.50 -0.42 -7.89
N LEU A 95 5.21 -1.48 -7.52
CA LEU A 95 6.31 -1.49 -6.57
C LEU A 95 7.66 -1.46 -7.32
N GLY A 96 8.43 -0.41 -7.07
CA GLY A 96 9.78 -0.25 -7.61
C GLY A 96 10.87 -0.26 -6.53
N CYS A 97 12.09 -0.59 -6.95
CA CYS A 97 13.28 -0.48 -6.11
C CYS A 97 14.45 0.11 -6.91
N LEU A 98 14.98 1.25 -6.45
CA LEU A 98 16.26 1.79 -6.92
C LEU A 98 17.39 1.19 -6.08
N TYR A 99 18.46 0.76 -6.74
CA TYR A 99 19.62 0.20 -6.07
C TYR A 99 20.90 0.96 -6.39
N GLU A 100 21.81 0.96 -5.42
CA GLU A 100 23.21 1.33 -5.60
C GLU A 100 24.08 0.28 -4.93
N LEU A 101 25.02 -0.27 -5.70
CA LEU A 101 26.02 -1.22 -5.24
C LEU A 101 27.28 -0.48 -4.77
N THR A 102 28.14 -1.19 -4.03
CA THR A 102 29.38 -0.63 -3.47
C THR A 102 30.44 -0.32 -4.52
N ASP A 103 30.38 -0.98 -5.68
CA ASP A 103 31.20 -0.69 -6.87
C ASP A 103 30.80 0.63 -7.59
N GLY A 104 29.67 1.23 -7.18
CA GLY A 104 29.12 2.44 -7.77
C GLY A 104 28.02 2.22 -8.81
N SER A 105 27.77 0.98 -9.23
CA SER A 105 26.71 0.59 -10.15
C SER A 105 25.34 0.97 -9.59
N LYS A 106 24.47 1.50 -10.45
CA LYS A 106 23.12 1.95 -10.08
C LYS A 106 22.11 1.48 -11.12
N GLY A 107 20.88 1.29 -10.68
CA GLY A 107 19.79 0.95 -11.57
C GLY A 107 18.46 0.90 -10.85
N VAL A 108 17.47 0.35 -11.55
CA VAL A 108 16.10 0.21 -11.06
C VAL A 108 15.61 -1.21 -11.33
N VAL A 109 14.86 -1.74 -10.38
CA VAL A 109 14.02 -2.94 -10.53
C VAL A 109 12.58 -2.45 -10.50
N GLN A 110 11.84 -2.67 -11.57
CA GLN A 110 10.45 -2.23 -11.71
C GLN A 110 9.72 -3.02 -12.82
N PRO A 111 8.38 -3.12 -12.75
CA PRO A 111 7.54 -3.66 -13.82
C PRO A 111 7.75 -2.94 -15.15
N LEU A 112 7.86 -1.62 -15.11
CA LEU A 112 7.94 -0.76 -16.28
C LEU A 112 9.29 -0.91 -16.99
N GLY A 113 9.27 -1.46 -18.20
CA GLY A 113 10.49 -1.78 -18.96
C GLY A 113 11.04 -3.18 -18.67
N SER A 114 10.28 -4.02 -17.95
CA SER A 114 10.59 -5.43 -17.71
C SER A 114 11.91 -5.66 -16.96
N PHE A 115 12.27 -4.74 -16.07
CA PHE A 115 13.46 -4.83 -15.24
C PHE A 115 13.15 -5.59 -13.94
N PHE A 116 13.02 -6.91 -14.02
CA PHE A 116 12.67 -7.75 -12.86
C PHE A 116 13.85 -8.09 -11.95
N GLY A 117 15.09 -7.93 -12.42
CA GLY A 117 16.30 -8.23 -11.65
C GLY A 117 16.51 -9.73 -11.35
N SER A 118 17.47 -10.04 -10.48
CA SER A 118 17.89 -11.41 -10.13
C SER A 118 18.28 -11.49 -8.66
N LEU A 119 18.13 -12.67 -8.05
CA LEU A 119 18.59 -12.94 -6.67
C LEU A 119 19.99 -13.55 -6.61
N ASN A 120 20.44 -14.17 -7.71
CA ASN A 120 21.71 -14.90 -7.78
C ASN A 120 22.83 -14.08 -8.44
N GLU A 121 22.46 -12.97 -9.07
CA GLU A 121 23.38 -12.06 -9.76
C GLU A 121 23.06 -10.64 -9.32
N ALA A 122 24.04 -9.74 -9.38
CA ALA A 122 23.83 -8.33 -9.16
C ALA A 122 22.62 -7.85 -10.00
N PRO A 123 21.64 -7.14 -9.40
CA PRO A 123 21.71 -6.40 -8.13
C PRO A 123 21.25 -7.16 -6.87
N TYR A 124 21.04 -8.48 -6.92
CA TYR A 124 20.51 -9.29 -5.81
C TYR A 124 19.09 -8.89 -5.35
N VAL A 125 18.39 -8.13 -6.18
CA VAL A 125 17.01 -7.68 -5.99
C VAL A 125 16.17 -8.23 -7.13
N ARG A 126 15.06 -8.89 -6.80
CA ARG A 126 14.13 -9.46 -7.78
C ARG A 126 12.70 -9.09 -7.48
N LEU A 127 11.98 -8.64 -8.50
CA LEU A 127 10.53 -8.40 -8.46
C LEU A 127 9.77 -9.65 -8.95
N SER A 128 8.66 -9.98 -8.28
CA SER A 128 7.84 -11.17 -8.59
C SER A 128 7.10 -11.07 -9.92
N GLY A 129 6.80 -9.86 -10.39
CA GLY A 129 5.99 -9.59 -11.57
C GLY A 129 5.15 -8.32 -11.42
N ASP A 130 4.52 -7.92 -12.52
CA ASP A 130 3.53 -6.84 -12.64
C ASP A 130 2.14 -7.37 -12.22
N ASP A 131 1.54 -6.84 -11.15
CA ASP A 131 0.17 -7.18 -10.72
C ASP A 131 -0.81 -6.00 -10.84
N ARG A 132 -1.45 -5.92 -12.00
CA ARG A 132 -2.39 -4.83 -12.36
C ARG A 132 -3.77 -4.92 -11.72
N PHE A 133 -4.08 -6.02 -11.05
CA PHE A 133 -5.40 -6.28 -10.49
C PHE A 133 -5.45 -6.04 -8.97
N GLY A 134 -4.29 -5.86 -8.34
CA GLY A 134 -4.17 -5.72 -6.90
C GLY A 134 -4.58 -6.98 -6.14
N ALA A 135 -4.88 -6.84 -4.85
CA ALA A 135 -5.11 -7.95 -3.92
C ALA A 135 -5.98 -9.10 -4.51
N PRO A 136 -5.62 -10.37 -4.20
CA PRO A 136 -4.90 -10.79 -3.00
C PRO A 136 -3.38 -10.98 -3.16
N SER A 137 -2.84 -10.90 -4.38
CA SER A 137 -1.45 -11.25 -4.66
C SER A 137 -0.50 -10.06 -4.46
N GLY A 138 -0.87 -8.90 -5.00
CA GLY A 138 -0.04 -7.70 -4.95
C GLY A 138 1.35 -7.95 -5.57
N GLU A 139 2.25 -6.99 -5.36
CA GLU A 139 3.62 -7.10 -5.87
C GLU A 139 4.59 -7.39 -4.75
N THR A 140 5.61 -8.21 -5.04
CA THR A 140 6.62 -8.59 -4.05
C THR A 140 8.02 -8.42 -4.62
N ILE A 141 8.85 -7.64 -3.92
CA ILE A 141 10.29 -7.59 -4.15
C ILE A 141 10.99 -8.47 -3.12
N TYR A 142 11.93 -9.26 -3.60
CA TYR A 142 12.84 -10.08 -2.82
C TYR A 142 14.25 -9.50 -2.91
N VAL A 143 14.96 -9.49 -1.79
CA VAL A 143 16.35 -9.01 -1.70
C VAL A 143 17.18 -10.05 -0.99
N ASN A 144 18.25 -10.50 -1.63
CA ASN A 144 19.21 -11.40 -0.99
C ASN A 144 20.18 -10.58 -0.11
N LEU A 145 19.95 -10.60 1.20
CA LEU A 145 20.78 -9.93 2.20
C LEU A 145 22.07 -10.69 2.54
N ASP A 146 22.28 -11.90 2.03
CA ASP A 146 23.57 -12.58 2.16
C ASP A 146 24.67 -11.82 1.39
N HIS A 147 24.28 -11.07 0.34
CA HIS A 147 25.14 -10.17 -0.42
C HIS A 147 25.02 -8.70 0.03
N ARG A 148 24.55 -8.43 1.24
CA ARG A 148 24.34 -7.05 1.73
C ARG A 148 25.61 -6.18 1.67
N ASP A 149 26.79 -6.78 1.77
CA ASP A 149 28.06 -6.05 1.79
C ASP A 149 28.40 -5.48 0.39
N GLU A 150 27.77 -6.00 -0.67
CA GLU A 150 27.81 -5.46 -2.03
C GLU A 150 26.75 -4.38 -2.27
N ILE A 151 25.74 -4.31 -1.41
CA ILE A 151 24.61 -3.38 -1.52
C ILE A 151 24.88 -2.15 -0.66
N LYS A 152 25.05 -0.98 -1.28
CA LYS A 152 25.26 0.27 -0.56
C LYS A 152 23.96 0.89 -0.07
N ARG A 153 22.92 0.91 -0.92
CA ARG A 153 21.58 1.39 -0.55
C ARG A 153 20.50 0.86 -1.49
N LEU A 154 19.32 0.64 -0.92
CA LEU A 154 18.10 0.32 -1.63
C LEU A 154 17.04 1.36 -1.27
N LEU A 155 16.27 1.80 -2.27
CA LEU A 155 15.13 2.69 -2.09
C LEU A 155 13.91 2.04 -2.72
N PHE A 156 12.97 1.64 -1.87
CA PHE A 156 11.66 1.14 -2.31
C PHE A 156 10.70 2.31 -2.46
N PHE A 157 9.91 2.29 -3.53
CA PHE A 157 8.90 3.30 -3.80
C PHE A 157 7.71 2.66 -4.50
N VAL A 158 6.56 3.32 -4.39
CA VAL A 158 5.32 2.89 -5.04
C VAL A 158 4.87 4.03 -5.94
N TYR A 159 4.44 3.70 -7.15
CA TYR A 159 3.92 4.67 -8.10
C TYR A 159 2.59 4.20 -8.70
N ILE A 160 1.80 5.15 -9.20
CA ILE A 160 0.53 4.88 -9.88
C ILE A 160 0.79 5.09 -11.37
N TYR A 161 0.53 4.07 -12.19
CA TYR A 161 0.74 4.17 -13.64
C TYR A 161 -0.34 4.99 -14.36
N ASP A 162 -1.55 5.09 -13.79
CA ASP A 162 -2.66 5.81 -14.41
C ASP A 162 -2.62 7.31 -14.10
N GLN A 163 -2.88 8.16 -15.10
CA GLN A 163 -3.07 9.61 -14.95
C GLN A 163 -4.35 9.96 -14.16
N THR A 164 -4.93 8.99 -13.48
CA THR A 164 -6.01 9.17 -12.54
C THR A 164 -5.47 9.83 -11.26
N PRO A 165 -6.08 10.92 -10.77
CA PRO A 165 -5.71 11.53 -9.50
C PRO A 165 -6.10 10.58 -8.34
N ALA A 166 -5.19 9.66 -8.01
CA ALA A 166 -5.42 8.56 -7.07
C ALA A 166 -4.66 8.70 -5.74
N PHE A 167 -3.66 9.59 -5.63
CA PHE A 167 -3.03 9.86 -4.33
C PHE A 167 -4.00 10.47 -3.30
N ASP A 168 -5.09 11.13 -3.74
CA ASP A 168 -6.17 11.58 -2.85
C ASP A 168 -7.12 10.44 -2.41
N ARG A 169 -7.07 9.27 -3.06
CA ARG A 169 -8.04 8.17 -2.86
C ARG A 169 -7.45 6.89 -2.28
N THR A 170 -6.13 6.82 -2.10
CA THR A 170 -5.43 5.69 -1.48
C THR A 170 -5.03 6.00 -0.04
N HIS A 171 -5.19 5.05 0.89
CA HIS A 171 -4.61 5.10 2.23
C HIS A 171 -3.62 3.93 2.39
N ALA A 172 -2.46 4.22 2.99
CA ALA A 172 -1.46 3.24 3.42
C ALA A 172 -1.78 2.70 4.81
#